data_AF-A0A9X0W609-F1
#
_entry.id   AF-A0A9X0W609-F1
#
_cell.length_a   1.000
_cell.length_b   1.000
_cell.length_c   1.000
_cell.angle_alpha   90.00
_cell.angle_beta   90.00
_cell.angle_gamma   90.00
#
_symmetry.space_group_name_H-M   'P 1'
#
loop_
_entity.id
_entity.type
_entity.pdbx_description
1 polymer ?
#
loop_
_entity_poly.entity_id
_entity_poly.type
_entity_poly.pdbx_seq_one_letter_code
_entity_poly.pdbx_strand_id
1 'polypeptide(L)' 'MMIDSPDDILPEYDLDYSRAQPNRFAGQARVSVTLRDDVLAFLEARSKANGQTIGDMVNDMLEKDIELSEILR' A
#
# COMPACT_ATOMS: atom_id res chain seq x y z
N MET A 1 -22.86 -8.22 48.14
CA MET A 1 -21.65 -8.97 47.80
C MET A 1 -21.83 -9.37 46.34
N MET A 2 -21.10 -8.74 45.42
CA MET A 2 -21.13 -9.13 44.00
C MET A 2 -20.30 -10.39 43.84
N ILE A 3 -20.85 -11.44 43.22
CA ILE A 3 -20.04 -12.56 42.73
C ILE A 3 -20.65 -12.98 41.39
N ASP A 4 -19.81 -12.85 40.38
CA ASP A 4 -20.01 -12.98 38.94
C ASP A 4 -20.82 -14.19 38.49
N SER A 5 -21.70 -13.95 37.51
CA SER A 5 -22.35 -15.02 36.74
C SER A 5 -21.28 -15.82 35.99
N PRO A 6 -21.29 -17.16 36.04
CA PRO A 6 -20.27 -18.02 35.42
C PRO A 6 -20.23 -17.99 33.88
N ASP A 7 -21.05 -17.15 33.24
CA ASP A 7 -21.18 -17.06 31.79
C ASP A 7 -20.20 -16.06 31.12
N ASP A 8 -19.41 -15.31 31.90
CA ASP A 8 -18.45 -14.31 31.40
C ASP A 8 -17.00 -14.82 31.27
N ILE A 9 -16.76 -16.13 31.39
CA ILE A 9 -15.43 -16.69 31.15
C ILE A 9 -15.29 -17.03 29.67
N LEU A 10 -14.71 -16.08 28.91
CA LEU A 10 -14.24 -16.35 27.55
C LEU A 10 -13.26 -17.53 27.58
N PRO A 11 -13.34 -18.48 26.63
CA PRO A 11 -12.38 -19.58 26.58
C PRO A 11 -10.95 -19.04 26.38
N GLU A 12 -10.01 -19.56 27.15
CA GLU A 12 -8.59 -19.30 26.94
C GLU A 12 -8.19 -19.95 25.61
N TYR A 13 -7.93 -19.13 24.59
CA TYR A 13 -7.46 -19.61 23.30
C TYR A 13 -5.94 -19.77 23.35
N ASP A 14 -5.46 -21.02 23.32
CA ASP A 14 -4.05 -21.33 23.05
C ASP A 14 -3.78 -21.21 21.55
N LEU A 15 -3.54 -19.97 21.11
CA LEU A 15 -3.29 -19.67 19.69
C LEU A 15 -1.84 -20.03 19.34
N ASP A 16 -1.66 -21.17 18.69
CA ASP A 16 -0.35 -21.60 18.17
C ASP A 16 0.02 -20.82 16.90
N TYR A 17 0.89 -19.84 17.06
CA TYR A 17 1.45 -19.02 15.98
C TYR A 17 2.72 -19.61 15.35
N SER A 18 3.14 -20.84 15.70
CA SER A 18 4.37 -21.46 15.19
C SER A 18 4.39 -21.63 13.66
N ARG A 19 3.20 -21.65 13.03
CA ARG A 19 3.01 -21.71 11.58
C ARG A 19 2.40 -20.44 10.98
N ALA A 20 2.30 -19.37 11.75
CA ALA A 20 1.82 -18.10 11.21
C ALA A 20 2.77 -17.66 10.10
N GLN A 21 2.22 -17.47 8.90
CA GLN A 21 2.99 -16.90 7.80
C GLN A 21 3.40 -15.47 8.18
N PRO A 22 4.59 -15.01 7.74
CA PRO A 22 4.94 -13.60 7.85
C PRO A 22 3.77 -12.78 7.32
N ASN A 23 3.44 -11.68 8.02
CA ASN A 23 2.39 -10.76 7.60
C ASN A 23 2.49 -10.55 6.08
N ARG A 24 1.39 -10.71 5.33
CA ARG A 24 1.38 -10.51 3.88
C ARG A 24 1.89 -9.12 3.44
N PHE A 25 1.94 -8.18 4.38
CA PHE A 25 2.47 -6.83 4.23
C PHE A 25 3.90 -6.65 4.76
N ALA A 26 4.48 -7.66 5.42
CA ALA A 26 5.88 -7.62 5.86
C ALA A 26 6.81 -7.56 4.63
N GLY A 27 7.65 -6.53 4.57
CA GLY A 27 8.61 -6.34 3.48
C GLY A 27 8.06 -5.57 2.26
N GLN A 28 6.77 -5.27 2.21
CA GLN A 28 6.18 -4.40 1.18
C GLN A 28 6.16 -2.94 1.65
N ALA A 29 7.33 -2.36 1.93
CA ALA A 29 7.41 -0.90 2.05
C ALA A 29 7.29 -0.28 0.64
N ARG A 30 6.09 -0.36 0.06
CA ARG A 30 5.74 0.40 -1.15
C ARG A 30 5.25 1.76 -0.67
N VAL A 31 5.92 2.83 -1.10
CA VAL A 31 5.47 4.19 -0.85
C VAL A 31 4.08 4.34 -1.49
N SER A 32 3.07 4.62 -0.67
CA SER A 32 1.71 4.89 -1.15
C SER A 32 1.59 6.37 -1.51
N VAL A 33 1.25 6.66 -2.76
CA VAL A 33 0.98 8.03 -3.21
C VAL A 33 -0.52 8.21 -3.33
N THR A 34 -1.04 9.30 -2.74
CA THR A 34 -2.44 9.70 -2.94
C THR A 34 -2.48 10.68 -4.11
N LEU A 35 -3.27 10.36 -5.13
CA LEU A 35 -3.49 11.21 -6.28
C LEU A 35 -4.88 11.83 -6.18
N ARG A 36 -5.05 13.00 -6.79
CA ARG A 36 -6.39 13.55 -7.03
C ARG A 36 -7.09 12.75 -8.14
N ASP A 37 -8.42 12.75 -8.11
CA ASP A 37 -9.23 11.97 -9.06
C ASP A 37 -9.00 12.38 -10.53
N ASP A 38 -8.82 13.68 -10.79
CA ASP A 38 -8.52 14.22 -12.12
C ASP A 38 -7.19 13.68 -12.68
N VAL A 39 -6.17 13.65 -11.82
CA VAL A 39 -4.83 13.15 -12.15
C VAL A 39 -4.87 11.65 -12.36
N LEU A 40 -5.57 10.91 -11.51
CA LEU A 40 -5.71 9.46 -11.64
C LEU A 40 -6.37 9.08 -12.97
N ALA A 41 -7.50 9.71 -13.31
CA ALA A 41 -8.20 9.45 -14.55
C ALA A 41 -7.33 9.71 -15.80
N PHE A 42 -6.52 10.77 -15.76
CA PHE A 42 -5.56 11.07 -16.82
C PHE A 42 -4.48 9.98 -16.95
N LEU A 43 -3.87 9.58 -15.83
CA LEU A 43 -2.81 8.58 -15.82
C LEU A 43 -3.32 7.20 -16.25
N GLU A 44 -4.55 6.82 -15.88
CA GLU A 44 -5.20 5.58 -16.32
C GLU A 44 -5.39 5.55 -17.84
N ALA A 45 -5.93 6.64 -18.42
CA ALA A 45 -6.12 6.75 -19.86
C ALA A 45 -4.79 6.63 -20.61
N ARG A 46 -3.75 7.27 -20.09
CA ARG A 46 -2.42 7.29 -20.72
C ARG A 46 -1.66 5.97 -20.54
N SER A 47 -1.75 5.35 -19.37
CA SER A 47 -1.25 4.00 -19.09
C SER A 47 -1.81 2.99 -20.09
N LYS A 48 -3.13 3.03 -20.31
CA LYS A 48 -3.81 2.15 -21.27
C LYS A 48 -3.37 2.39 -22.71
N ALA A 49 -3.17 3.65 -23.10
CA ALA A 49 -2.72 4.01 -24.45
C ALA A 49 -1.28 3.53 -24.72
N ASN A 50 -0.42 3.56 -23.70
CA ASN A 50 1.01 3.23 -23.83
C ASN A 50 1.34 1.77 -23.50
N GLY A 51 0.38 0.99 -22.99
CA GLY A 51 0.60 -0.39 -22.57
C GLY A 51 1.55 -0.55 -21.38
N GLN A 52 1.70 0.50 -20.56
CA GLN A 52 2.57 0.53 -19.38
C GLN A 52 1.73 0.62 -18.10
N THR A 53 2.27 0.16 -16.96
CA THR A 53 1.61 0.39 -15.68
C THR A 53 1.69 1.86 -15.28
N ILE A 54 0.73 2.35 -14.48
CA ILE A 54 0.78 3.73 -13.97
C ILE A 54 2.06 3.98 -13.17
N GLY A 55 2.51 3.00 -12.38
CA GLY A 55 3.72 3.11 -11.58
C GLY A 55 4.97 3.32 -12.45
N ASP A 56 5.15 2.48 -13.47
CA ASP A 56 6.30 2.60 -14.38
C ASP A 56 6.29 3.94 -15.12
N MET A 57 5.13 4.34 -15.64
CA MET A 57 4.99 5.61 -16.35
C MET A 57 5.26 6.82 -15.44
N VAL A 58 4.78 6.81 -14.19
CA VAL A 58 5.05 7.88 -13.23
C VAL A 58 6.53 7.95 -12.87
N ASN A 59 7.19 6.80 -12.69
CA ASN A 59 8.63 6.76 -12.45
C ASN A 59 9.42 7.35 -13.62
N ASP A 60 9.11 6.95 -14.86
CA ASP A 60 9.74 7.50 -16.08
C ASP A 60 9.54 9.02 -16.20
N MET A 61 8.36 9.52 -15.80
CA MET A 61 8.05 10.94 -15.82
C MET A 61 8.85 11.71 -14.76
N LEU A 62 8.95 11.17 -13.55
CA LEU A 62 9.70 11.77 -12.45
C LEU A 62 11.21 11.78 -12.73
N GLU A 63 11.75 10.71 -13.29
CA GLU A 63 13.17 10.64 -13.69
C GLU A 63 13.51 11.75 -14.68
N LYS A 64 12.71 11.91 -15.73
CA LYS A 64 12.90 13.00 -16.71
C LYS A 64 12.79 14.39 -16.10
N ASP A 65 11.88 14.59 -15.15
CA ASP A 65 11.70 15.88 -14.48
C ASP A 65 12.90 16.22 -13.58
N ILE A 66 13.47 15.22 -12.91
CA ILE A 66 14.71 15.36 -12.13
C ILE A 66 15.88 15.73 -13.06
N GLU A 67 16.08 14.99 -14.15
CA GLU A 67 17.14 15.27 -15.13
C GLU A 67 17.04 16.69 -15.69
N LEU A 68 15.83 17.11 -16.08
CA LEU A 68 15.58 18.47 -16.58
C LEU A 68 15.88 19.53 -15.52
N SER A 69 15.49 19.27 -14.27
CA SER A 69 15.75 20.19 -13.15
C SER A 69 17.24 20.31 -12.85
N GLU A 70 18.02 19.25 -13.01
CA GLU A 70 19.47 19.25 -12.82
C GLU A 70 20.20 20.00 -13.94
N ILE A 71 19.73 19.90 -15.19
CA ILE A 71 20.32 20.62 -16.33
C ILE A 71 20.09 22.14 -16.24
N LEU A 72 18.96 22.55 -15.66
CA LEU A 72 18.59 23.96 -15.52
C LEU A 72 19.23 24.65 -14.31
N ARG A 73 20.03 23.93 -13.53
CA ARG A 73 20.71 24.41 -12.32
C ARG A 73 22.16 24.80 -12.58
#